data_AF-A0A427CB99-F1
#
_entry.id   AF-A0A427CB99-F1
#
_cell.length_a   1.000
_cell.length_b   1.000
_cell.length_c   1.000
_cell.angle_alpha   90.00
_cell.angle_beta   90.00
_cell.angle_gamma   90.00
#
_symmetry.space_group_name_H-M   'P 1'
#
loop_
_entity.id
_entity.type
_entity.pdbx_description
1 polymer ?
#
loop_
_entity_poly.entity_id
_entity_poly.type
_entity_poly.pdbx_seq_one_letter_code
_entity_poly.pdbx_strand_id
1 'polypeptide(L)' 'MVVRSNYIVVYTEDAASVRILRVLHAARQWPPDR' A
#
# COMPACT_ATOMS: atom_id res chain seq x y z
N MET A 1 7.92 -4.52 7.73
CA MET A 1 7.73 -3.98 6.37
C MET A 1 8.66 -2.80 6.15
N VAL A 2 9.25 -2.65 4.96
CA VAL A 2 10.04 -1.46 4.59
C VAL A 2 9.31 -0.76 3.45
N VAL A 3 8.94 0.51 3.64
CA VAL A 3 8.20 1.31 2.66
C VAL A 3 9.08 2.47 2.20
N ARG A 4 9.02 2.78 0.90
CA ARG A 4 9.76 3.93 0.32
C ARG A 4 9.04 5.23 0.65
N SER A 5 9.78 6.33 0.74
CA SER A 5 9.19 7.67 0.90
C SER A 5 8.16 7.94 -0.20
N ASN A 6 7.04 8.58 0.17
CA ASN A 6 5.88 8.89 -0.66
C ASN A 6 5.03 7.70 -1.13
N TYR A 7 5.18 6.51 -0.54
CA TYR A 7 4.28 5.39 -0.79
C TYR A 7 3.52 4.98 0.48
N ILE A 8 2.25 4.65 0.31
CA ILE A 8 1.36 4.13 1.35
C ILE A 8 0.97 2.72 0.96
N VAL A 9 1.09 1.77 1.88
CA VAL A 9 0.67 0.38 1.69
C VAL A 9 -0.56 0.13 2.55
N VAL A 10 -1.68 -0.22 1.92
CA VAL A 10 -2.88 -0.69 2.62
C VAL A 10 -2.80 -2.20 2.67
N TYR A 11 -2.86 -2.77 3.86
CA TYR A 11 -2.77 -4.21 4.07
C TYR A 11 -3.76 -4.66 5.15
N THR A 12 -3.96 -5.97 5.20
CA THR A 12 -4.60 -6.66 6.32
C THR A 12 -3.66 -7.76 6.80
N GLU A 13 -3.73 -8.09 8.08
CA GLU A 13 -2.93 -9.15 8.67
C GLU A 13 -3.83 -10.10 9.48
N ASP A 14 -3.42 -11.38 9.49
CA ASP A 14 -3.96 -12.42 10.34
C ASP A 14 -2.81 -13.13 11.07
N ALA A 15 -3.13 -14.15 11.88
CA ALA A 15 -2.14 -14.86 12.69
C ALA A 15 -1.01 -15.52 11.89
N ALA A 16 -1.20 -15.78 10.60
CA ALA A 16 -0.27 -16.50 9.74
C ALA A 16 0.26 -15.65 8.58
N SER A 17 -0.40 -14.55 8.21
CA SER A 17 -0.06 -13.82 6.99
C SER A 17 -0.35 -12.32 7.01
N VAL A 18 0.37 -11.60 6.14
CA VAL A 18 0.10 -10.20 5.79
C VAL A 18 -0.25 -10.14 4.32
N ARG A 19 -1.42 -9.58 3.98
CA ARG A 19 -1.88 -9.41 2.59
C ARG A 19 -1.90 -7.94 2.22
N ILE A 20 -1.15 -7.59 1.18
CA ILE A 20 -1.18 -6.25 0.59
C ILE A 20 -2.46 -6.09 -0.24
N LEU A 21 -3.26 -5.08 0.09
CA LEU A 21 -4.52 -4.77 -0.58
C LEU A 21 -4.32 -3.69 -1.64
N ARG A 22 -3.55 -2.64 -1.34
CA ARG A 22 -3.25 -1.54 -2.27
C ARG A 22 -1.87 -0.96 -2.00
N VAL A 23 -1.30 -0.34 -3.04
CA VAL A 23 -0.12 0.52 -2.95
C VAL A 23 -0.49 1.85 -3.61
N LEU A 24 -0.35 2.94 -2.86
CA LEU A 24 -0.73 4.29 -3.27
C LEU A 24 0.46 5.22 -3.20
N HIS A 25 0.47 6.28 -4.02
CA HIS A 25 1.42 7.38 -3.86
C HIS A 25 0.83 8.45 -2.94
N ALA A 26 1.60 8.93 -1.96
CA ALA A 26 1.11 9.84 -0.93
C ALA A 26 0.81 11.26 -1.44
N ALA A 27 1.49 11.70 -2.52
CA ALA A 27 1.39 13.06 -3.06
C ALA A 27 0.75 13.14 -4.46
N ARG A 28 0.28 12.01 -5.02
CA ARG A 28 -0.28 11.94 -6.38
C ARG A 28 -1.43 10.96 -6.39
N GLN A 29 -2.43 11.17 -7.24
CA GLN A 29 -3.44 10.15 -7.53
C GLN A 29 -2.79 9.09 -8.42
N TRP A 30 -2.04 8.21 -7.77
CA TRP A 30 -1.43 7.04 -8.35
C TRP A 30 -1.74 5.84 -7.45
N PRO A 31 -2.18 4.70 -8.01
CA PRO A 31 -2.39 4.49 -9.44
C PRO A 31 -3.54 5.37 -9.98
N PRO A 32 -3.49 5.77 -11.27
CA PRO A 32 -4.59 6.49 -11.88
C PRO A 32 -5.87 5.67 -11.80
N ASP A 33 -7.02 6.33 -11.60
CA ASP A 33 -8.31 5.65 -11.74
C ASP A 33 -8.47 5.16 -13.18
N ARG A 34 -9.08 3.98 -13.32
CA ARG A 34 -9.34 3.36 -14.62
C ARG A 34 -10.47 4.08 -15.37
#